data_AF-A0A952PWL6-F1
#
_entry.id   AF-A0A952PWL6-F1
#
_cell.length_a   1.000
_cell.length_b   1.000
_cell.length_c   1.000
_cell.angle_alpha   90.00
_cell.angle_beta   90.00
_cell.angle_gamma   90.00
#
_symmetry.space_group_name_H-M   'P 1'
#
loop_
_entity.id
_entity.type
_entity.pdbx_description
1 polymer ?
#
loop_
_entity_poly.entity_id
_entity_poly.type
_entity_poly.pdbx_seq_one_letter_code
_entity_poly.pdbx_strand_id
1 'polypeptide(L)'
;MPKPATRTTDLISHEVTNSGIHLIKINDGSRAAIASLIAIFESLYSEPQRDHAIFALIDSSEHALPIIPSMRQTMQLEHNYPNHPAMNAAVLLNLDIAIMGDTLLRPLRTRNSIRLFTPKDRDRALEWLASRQAMYAAKRDQTSG
;
A
#
# COMPACT_ATOMS: atom_id res chain seq x y z
N MET A 1 -9.61 -21.61 11.85
CA MET A 1 -9.26 -20.27 11.35
C MET A 1 -8.04 -20.42 10.44
N PRO A 2 -8.07 -19.99 9.17
CA PRO A 2 -6.89 -20.02 8.32
C PRO A 2 -5.83 -19.06 8.89
N LYS A 3 -4.59 -19.52 8.95
CA LYS A 3 -3.43 -18.76 9.42
C LYS A 3 -3.05 -17.74 8.33
N PRO A 4 -2.69 -16.49 8.66
CA PRO A 4 -2.25 -15.52 7.66
C PRO A 4 -1.04 -16.06 6.90
N ALA A 5 -1.04 -15.88 5.58
CA ALA A 5 0.11 -16.21 4.74
C ALA A 5 1.16 -15.12 4.91
N THR A 6 2.29 -15.47 5.54
CA THR A 6 3.41 -14.55 5.74
C THR A 6 4.47 -14.83 4.68
N ARG A 7 4.81 -13.82 3.88
CA ARG A 7 6.00 -13.84 3.03
C ARG A 7 7.01 -12.90 3.65
N THR A 8 8.06 -13.45 4.24
CA THR A 8 9.16 -12.69 4.83
C THR A 8 10.40 -12.89 3.96
N THR A 9 10.93 -11.81 3.43
CA THR A 9 12.34 -11.73 3.02
C THR A 9 13.06 -10.86 4.04
N ASP A 10 14.40 -10.94 4.09
CA ASP A 10 15.20 -10.05 4.94
C ASP A 10 14.95 -8.55 4.62
N LEU A 11 14.38 -8.26 3.44
CA LEU A 11 14.14 -6.90 2.94
C LEU A 11 12.76 -6.36 3.31
N ILE A 12 11.72 -7.20 3.23
CA ILE A 12 10.31 -6.82 3.49
C ILE A 12 9.57 -7.95 4.19
N SER A 13 8.77 -7.57 5.19
CA SER A 13 7.76 -8.44 5.80
C SER A 13 6.39 -8.10 5.22
N HIS A 14 5.66 -9.11 4.74
CA HIS A 14 4.29 -8.96 4.25
C HIS A 14 3.36 -9.95 4.98
N GLU A 15 2.33 -9.40 5.62
CA GLU A 15 1.22 -10.10 6.26
C GLU A 15 -0.12 -9.58 5.73
N VAL A 16 -1.15 -10.43 5.72
CA VAL A 16 -2.53 -10.01 5.42
C VAL A 16 -3.40 -10.27 6.64
N THR A 17 -4.06 -9.24 7.14
CA THR A 17 -4.99 -9.34 8.26
C THR A 17 -6.27 -10.10 7.87
N ASN A 18 -7.03 -10.57 8.86
CA ASN A 18 -8.35 -11.20 8.64
C ASN A 18 -9.35 -10.28 7.92
N SER A 19 -9.18 -8.95 8.01
CA SER A 19 -9.99 -7.97 7.30
C SER A 19 -9.49 -7.67 5.89
N GLY A 20 -8.41 -8.31 5.42
CA GLY A 20 -7.86 -8.09 4.08
C GLY A 20 -6.96 -6.86 3.94
N ILE A 21 -6.50 -6.26 5.04
CA ILE A 21 -5.47 -5.22 5.02
C ILE A 21 -4.09 -5.88 4.88
N HIS A 22 -3.31 -5.44 3.89
CA HIS A 22 -1.92 -5.83 3.67
C HIS A 22 -1.01 -5.01 4.57
N LEU A 23 -0.33 -5.66 5.52
CA LEU A 23 0.67 -5.06 6.37
C LEU A 23 2.04 -5.32 5.75
N ILE A 24 2.70 -4.25 5.31
CA ILE A 24 3.99 -4.31 4.62
C ILE A 24 4.99 -3.52 5.46
N LYS A 25 6.00 -4.19 6.04
CA LYS A 25 7.09 -3.53 6.76
C LYS A 25 8.37 -3.58 5.91
N ILE A 26 8.97 -2.42 5.72
CA ILE A 26 10.29 -2.28 5.08
C ILE A 26 11.36 -2.50 6.14
N ASN A 27 12.14 -3.57 6.00
CA ASN A 27 13.22 -3.91 6.92
C ASN A 27 14.59 -3.44 6.41
N ASP A 28 14.66 -2.97 5.15
CA ASP A 28 15.89 -2.52 4.50
C ASP A 28 15.60 -1.36 3.52
N GLY A 29 16.45 -0.34 3.53
CA GLY A 29 16.30 0.88 2.71
C GLY A 29 16.90 0.79 1.31
N SER A 30 17.30 -0.39 0.84
CA SER A 30 17.99 -0.56 -0.44
C SER A 30 17.05 -0.57 -1.65
N ARG A 31 17.65 -0.54 -2.85
CA ARG A 31 16.91 -0.75 -4.11
C ARG A 31 16.30 -2.15 -4.22
N ALA A 32 16.87 -3.15 -3.55
CA ALA A 32 16.34 -4.51 -3.57
C ALA A 32 15.02 -4.61 -2.78
N ALA A 33 14.87 -3.82 -1.71
CA ALA A 33 13.60 -3.69 -1.01
C ALA A 33 12.52 -3.07 -1.91
N ILE A 34 12.85 -2.05 -2.72
CA ILE A 34 11.90 -1.49 -3.71
C ILE A 34 11.43 -2.57 -4.69
N ALA A 35 12.34 -3.37 -5.25
CA ALA A 35 11.96 -4.46 -6.15
C ALA A 35 11.04 -5.49 -5.47
N SER A 36 11.30 -5.80 -4.20
CA SER A 36 10.45 -6.69 -3.39
C SER A 36 9.07 -6.09 -3.16
N LEU A 37 8.98 -4.78 -2.90
CA LEU A 37 7.71 -4.07 -2.73
C LEU A 37 6.89 -4.07 -4.02
N ILE A 38 7.53 -3.82 -5.15
CA ILE A 38 6.89 -3.83 -6.47
C ILE A 38 6.40 -5.22 -6.83
N ALA A 39 7.16 -6.27 -6.53
CA ALA A 39 6.71 -7.65 -6.75
C ALA A 39 5.46 -8.01 -5.93
N ILE A 40 5.33 -7.47 -4.71
CA ILE A 40 4.10 -7.61 -3.92
C ILE A 40 2.94 -6.93 -4.64
N PHE A 41 3.08 -5.66 -5.03
CA PHE A 41 2.00 -4.94 -5.71
C PHE A 41 1.64 -5.53 -7.07
N GLU A 42 2.62 -6.03 -7.81
CA GLU A 42 2.40 -6.74 -9.07
C GLU A 42 1.54 -8.00 -8.88
N SER A 43 1.81 -8.77 -7.83
CA SER A 43 0.95 -9.90 -7.44
C SER A 43 -0.48 -9.43 -7.15
N LEU A 44 -0.65 -8.34 -6.40
CA LEU A 44 -1.98 -7.82 -6.07
C LEU A 44 -2.73 -7.26 -7.28
N TYR A 45 -2.01 -6.68 -8.25
CA TYR A 45 -2.59 -6.11 -9.46
C TYR A 45 -2.96 -7.16 -10.50
N SER A 46 -2.33 -8.34 -10.44
CA SER A 46 -2.58 -9.45 -11.36
C SER A 46 -3.66 -10.42 -10.87
N GLU A 47 -4.14 -10.30 -9.63
CA GLU A 47 -5.22 -11.13 -9.11
C GLU A 47 -6.53 -10.93 -9.91
N PRO A 48 -7.21 -12.02 -10.33
CA PRO A 48 -8.36 -11.94 -11.23
C PRO A 48 -9.62 -11.30 -10.61
N GLN A 49 -9.63 -11.00 -9.31
CA GLN A 49 -10.73 -10.34 -8.62
C GLN A 49 -10.65 -8.81 -8.79
N ARG A 50 -11.08 -8.33 -9.95
CA ARG A 50 -10.99 -6.92 -10.39
C ARG A 50 -11.85 -5.92 -9.61
N ASP A 51 -12.77 -6.38 -8.75
CA ASP A 51 -13.79 -5.52 -8.13
C ASP A 51 -13.48 -5.06 -6.70
N HIS A 52 -12.32 -5.44 -6.18
CA HIS A 52 -11.94 -5.10 -4.79
C HIS A 52 -10.78 -4.12 -4.77
N ALA A 53 -10.97 -2.99 -4.10
CA ALA A 53 -9.88 -2.09 -3.80
C ALA A 53 -8.83 -2.78 -2.93
N ILE A 54 -7.55 -2.47 -3.13
CA ILE A 54 -6.45 -2.93 -2.29
C ILE A 54 -6.31 -1.99 -1.10
N PHE A 55 -6.07 -2.54 0.09
CA PHE A 55 -5.85 -1.78 1.32
C PHE A 55 -4.51 -2.16 1.93
N ALA A 56 -3.60 -1.21 2.04
CA ALA A 56 -2.23 -1.47 2.49
C ALA A 56 -1.78 -0.49 3.58
N LEU A 57 -1.16 -1.01 4.63
CA LEU A 57 -0.33 -0.25 5.56
C LEU A 57 1.13 -0.52 5.20
N ILE A 58 1.86 0.52 4.82
CA ILE A 58 3.28 0.44 4.44
C ILE A 58 4.09 1.13 5.52
N ASP A 59 4.84 0.37 6.30
CA ASP A 59 5.73 0.89 7.33
C ASP A 59 7.15 1.03 6.79
N SER A 60 7.56 2.28 6.53
CA SER A 60 8.91 2.65 6.09
C SER A 60 9.58 3.56 7.13
N SER A 61 9.14 3.48 8.39
CA SER A 61 9.57 4.41 9.44
C SER A 61 10.99 4.17 9.94
N GLU A 62 11.43 2.92 9.99
CA GLU A 62 12.79 2.54 10.38
C GLU A 62 13.78 2.68 9.22
N HIS A 63 13.30 2.40 7.99
CA HIS A 63 14.11 2.41 6.78
C HIS A 63 13.37 3.13 5.66
N ALA A 64 13.85 4.32 5.30
CA ALA A 64 13.27 5.10 4.22
C ALA A 64 13.71 4.54 2.86
N LEU A 65 12.74 4.18 2.01
CA LEU A 65 13.04 3.83 0.63
C LEU A 65 13.46 5.09 -0.16
N PRO A 66 14.41 4.97 -1.10
CA PRO A 66 14.72 6.03 -2.05
C PRO A 66 13.46 6.48 -2.81
N ILE A 67 13.01 7.71 -2.59
CA ILE A 67 11.72 8.22 -3.09
C ILE A 67 11.67 8.20 -4.63
N ILE A 68 12.68 8.78 -5.30
CA ILE A 68 12.70 8.88 -6.77
C ILE A 68 12.67 7.50 -7.44
N PRO A 69 13.55 6.53 -7.07
CA PRO A 69 13.47 5.17 -7.60
C PRO A 69 12.13 4.49 -7.31
N SER A 70 11.58 4.65 -6.10
CA SER A 70 10.30 4.05 -5.72
C SER A 70 9.17 4.56 -6.59
N MET A 71 9.06 5.88 -6.75
CA MET A 71 8.07 6.51 -7.62
C MET A 71 8.16 6.02 -9.06
N ARG A 72 9.37 5.97 -9.63
CA ARG A 72 9.56 5.52 -11.01
C ARG A 72 9.04 4.10 -11.21
N GLN A 73 9.34 3.20 -10.27
CA GLN A 73 8.86 1.82 -10.36
C GLN A 73 7.35 1.72 -10.14
N THR A 74 6.77 2.49 -9.22
CA THR A 74 5.31 2.52 -9.04
C THR A 74 4.59 3.07 -10.28
N MET A 75 5.11 4.14 -10.91
CA MET A 75 4.55 4.66 -12.16
C MET A 75 4.64 3.63 -13.29
N GLN A 76 5.76 2.91 -13.41
CA GLN A 76 5.89 1.84 -14.38
C GLN A 76 4.90 0.70 -14.11
N LEU A 77 4.68 0.37 -12.84
CA LEU A 77 3.70 -0.63 -12.44
C LEU A 77 2.27 -0.21 -12.83
N GLU A 78 1.87 1.03 -12.51
CA GLU A 78 0.56 1.55 -12.93
C GLU A 78 0.40 1.57 -14.46
N HIS A 79 1.46 1.88 -15.19
CA HIS A 79 1.48 1.82 -16.66
C HIS A 79 1.29 0.40 -17.19
N ASN A 80 1.95 -0.60 -16.58
CA ASN A 80 1.84 -2.00 -16.98
C ASN A 80 0.47 -2.61 -16.65
N TYR A 81 -0.21 -2.07 -15.63
CA TYR A 81 -1.51 -2.56 -15.15
C TYR A 81 -2.59 -1.46 -15.20
N PRO A 82 -2.94 -0.91 -16.37
CA PRO A 82 -3.82 0.27 -16.46
C PRO A 82 -5.23 0.05 -15.92
N ASN A 83 -5.64 -1.20 -15.73
CA ASN A 83 -6.94 -1.60 -15.18
C ASN A 83 -6.84 -2.16 -13.75
N HIS A 84 -5.73 -1.91 -13.05
CA HIS A 84 -5.55 -2.38 -11.67
C HIS A 84 -6.66 -1.87 -10.73
N PRO A 85 -7.00 -2.63 -9.67
CA PRO A 85 -7.91 -2.17 -8.64
C PRO A 85 -7.37 -0.92 -7.92
N ALA A 86 -8.26 -0.04 -7.45
CA ALA A 86 -7.84 1.14 -6.70
C ALA A 86 -7.09 0.75 -5.43
N MET A 87 -5.92 1.35 -5.18
CA MET A 87 -5.14 1.13 -3.98
C MET A 87 -5.39 2.23 -2.95
N ASN A 88 -5.66 1.85 -1.70
CA ASN A 88 -5.71 2.74 -0.55
C ASN A 88 -4.54 2.39 0.36
N ALA A 89 -3.50 3.23 0.36
CA ALA A 89 -2.27 3.02 1.09
C ALA A 89 -2.12 4.03 2.22
N ALA A 90 -1.95 3.54 3.45
CA ALA A 90 -1.46 4.32 4.57
C ALA A 90 0.04 4.10 4.71
N VAL A 91 0.85 5.15 4.62
CA VAL A 91 2.31 5.05 4.68
C VAL A 91 2.81 5.65 5.97
N LEU A 92 3.50 4.86 6.80
CA LEU A 92 4.17 5.33 8.00
C LEU A 92 5.57 5.82 7.63
N LEU A 93 5.83 7.11 7.86
CA LEU A 93 7.12 7.77 7.59
C LEU A 93 7.51 8.64 8.78
N ASN A 94 8.81 8.82 9.00
CA ASN A 94 9.29 9.87 9.90
C ASN A 94 9.01 11.27 9.32
N LEU A 95 8.70 12.23 10.20
CA LEU A 95 8.13 13.54 9.85
C LEU A 95 8.93 14.30 8.78
N ASP A 96 10.26 14.22 8.84
CA ASP A 96 11.16 14.97 7.95
C ASP A 96 11.04 14.53 6.48
N ILE A 97 10.57 13.32 6.23
CA ILE A 97 10.40 12.73 4.90
C ILE A 97 8.96 12.93 4.37
N ALA A 98 7.99 13.07 5.27
CA ALA A 98 6.56 13.14 4.92
C ALA A 98 6.20 14.39 4.10
N ILE A 99 6.84 15.53 4.39
CA ILE A 99 6.54 16.82 3.71
C ILE A 99 6.99 16.77 2.24
N MET A 100 8.16 16.18 1.94
CA MET A 100 8.62 16.00 0.56
C MET A 100 7.81 14.92 -0.18
N GLY A 101 7.42 13.86 0.55
CA GLY A 101 6.65 12.74 0.01
C GLY A 101 5.28 13.16 -0.53
N ASP A 102 4.56 14.08 0.13
CA ASP A 102 3.18 14.41 -0.26
C ASP A 102 3.08 15.05 -1.66
N THR A 103 4.00 15.95 -1.99
CA THR A 103 4.06 16.59 -3.31
C THR A 103 4.49 15.61 -4.38
N LEU A 104 5.48 14.78 -4.07
CA LEU A 104 6.06 13.80 -4.98
C LEU A 104 5.09 12.66 -5.31
N LEU A 105 4.22 12.27 -4.37
CA LEU A 105 3.25 11.19 -4.58
C LEU A 105 2.00 11.63 -5.34
N ARG A 106 1.82 12.92 -5.62
CA ARG A 106 0.64 13.45 -6.32
C ARG A 106 0.32 12.74 -7.66
N PRO A 107 1.29 12.40 -8.53
CA PRO A 107 0.99 11.68 -9.78
C PRO A 107 0.35 10.31 -9.56
N LEU A 108 0.66 9.65 -8.44
CA LEU A 108 0.14 8.32 -8.09
C LEU A 108 -1.25 8.38 -7.45
N ARG A 109 -1.78 9.58 -7.15
CA ARG A 109 -3.04 9.77 -6.40
C ARG A 109 -4.29 9.93 -7.26
N THR A 110 -4.16 9.89 -8.59
CA THR A 110 -5.31 10.07 -9.50
C THR A 110 -6.32 8.93 -9.38
N ARG A 111 -5.85 7.69 -9.23
CA ARG A 111 -6.70 6.50 -8.97
C ARG A 111 -6.55 5.96 -7.55
N ASN A 112 -5.38 6.14 -6.94
CA ASN A 112 -5.05 5.60 -5.63
C ASN A 112 -5.21 6.65 -4.53
N SER A 113 -5.55 6.20 -3.33
CA SER A 113 -5.58 7.06 -2.15
C SER A 113 -4.37 6.76 -1.28
N ILE A 114 -3.40 7.66 -1.26
CA ILE A 114 -2.19 7.50 -0.44
C ILE A 114 -2.23 8.55 0.66
N ARG A 115 -2.24 8.12 1.92
CA ARG A 115 -2.21 9.00 3.09
C ARG A 115 -0.99 8.72 3.94
N LEU A 116 -0.30 9.77 4.37
CA LEU A 116 0.90 9.69 5.18
C LEU A 116 0.53 9.80 6.66
N PHE A 117 1.21 9.03 7.49
CA PHE A 117 1.07 9.00 8.95
C PHE A 117 2.45 8.94 9.59
N THR A 118 2.53 9.37 10.85
CA THR A 118 3.71 9.11 11.67
C THR A 118 3.63 7.69 12.25
N PRO A 119 4.75 7.10 12.69
CA PRO A 119 4.71 5.76 13.29
C PRO A 119 3.85 5.69 14.56
N LYS A 120 3.74 6.82 15.28
CA LYS A 120 2.89 6.95 16.47
C LYS A 120 1.39 6.93 16.14
N ASP A 121 1.02 7.25 14.90
CA ASP A 121 -0.36 7.27 14.43
C ASP A 121 -0.77 5.96 13.73
N ARG A 122 -0.04 4.85 13.96
CA ARG A 122 -0.31 3.55 13.32
C ARG A 122 -1.77 3.10 13.48
N ASP A 123 -2.34 3.23 14.67
CA ASP A 123 -3.72 2.79 14.89
C ASP A 123 -4.73 3.66 14.14
N ARG A 124 -4.48 4.97 14.07
CA ARG A 124 -5.27 5.90 13.24
C ARG A 124 -5.14 5.60 11.74
N ALA A 125 -3.98 5.12 11.31
CA ALA A 125 -3.75 4.66 9.95
C ALA A 125 -4.60 3.43 9.62
N LEU A 126 -4.67 2.47 10.54
CA LEU A 126 -5.51 1.28 10.43
C LEU A 126 -7.01 1.62 10.46
N GLU A 127 -7.44 2.51 11.36
CA GLU A 127 -8.82 3.02 11.40
C GLU A 127 -9.22 3.70 10.08
N TRP A 128 -8.31 4.51 9.53
CA TRP A 128 -8.54 5.13 8.22
C TRP A 128 -8.71 4.07 7.13
N LEU A 129 -7.83 3.06 7.06
CA LEU A 129 -7.97 1.96 6.10
C LEU A 129 -9.30 1.20 6.28
N ALA A 130 -9.68 0.88 7.51
CA ALA A 130 -10.95 0.23 7.81
C ALA A 130 -12.16 1.07 7.36
N SER A 131 -12.12 2.39 7.57
CA SER A 131 -13.17 3.29 7.08
C SER A 131 -13.28 3.27 5.55
N ARG A 132 -12.15 3.18 4.83
CA ARG A 132 -12.12 3.05 3.37
C ARG A 132 -12.71 1.70 2.96
N GLN A 133 -12.37 0.61 3.62
CA GLN A 133 -12.97 -0.71 3.37
C GLN A 133 -14.50 -0.67 3.47
N ALA A 134 -15.03 -0.08 4.54
CA ALA A 134 -16.47 0.07 4.73
C ALA A 134 -17.14 0.89 3.61
N MET A 135 -16.48 1.98 3.15
CA MET A 135 -16.99 2.79 2.03
C MET A 135 -17.06 1.99 0.71
N TYR A 136 -16.04 1.17 0.41
CA TYR A 136 -16.05 0.35 -0.80
C TYR A 136 -17.06 -0.78 -0.73
N ALA A 137 -17.23 -1.41 0.44
CA ALA A 137 -18.28 -2.41 0.66
C ALA A 137 -19.68 -1.81 0.42
N ALA A 138 -19.97 -0.65 1.02
CA ALA A 138 -21.26 0.03 0.85
C ALA A 138 -21.55 0.41 -0.62
N LYS A 139 -20.53 0.84 -1.37
CA LYS A 139 -20.70 1.14 -2.80
C LYS A 139 -21.04 -0.11 -3.62
N ARG A 140 -20.43 -1.24 -3.31
CA ARG A 140 -20.68 -2.51 -4.01
C ARG A 140 -22.12 -2.99 -3.82
N ASP A 141 -22.63 -2.83 -2.60
CA ASP A 141 -24.00 -3.24 -2.26
C ASP A 141 -25.04 -2.36 -2.98
N GLN A 142 -24.73 -1.07 -3.21
CA GLN A 142 -25.60 -0.15 -3.95
C GLN A 142 -25.61 -0.39 -5.47
N THR A 143 -24.54 -0.95 -6.04
CA THR A 143 -24.46 -1.25 -7.48
C THR A 143 -24.98 -2.64 -7.84
N SER A 144 -25.29 -3.48 -6.85
CA SER A 144 -25.74 -4.87 -7.04
C SER A 144 -27.26 -5.06 -6.84
N GLY A 145 -27.99 -3.99 -6.57
CA GLY A 145 -29.46 -3.95 -6.49
C GLY A 145 -30.06 -3.14 -7.63
#